data_AF-A0A2G6C8Z6-F1
#
_entry.id   AF-A0A2G6C8Z6-F1
#
_cell.length_a   1.000
_cell.length_b   1.000
_cell.length_c   1.000
_cell.angle_alpha   90.00
_cell.angle_beta   90.00
_cell.angle_gamma   90.00
#
_symmetry.space_group_name_H-M   'P 1'
#
loop_
_entity.id
_entity.type
_entity.pdbx_description
1 polymer ?
#
loop_
_entity_poly.entity_id
_entity_poly.type
_entity_poly.pdbx_seq_one_letter_code
_entity_poly.pdbx_strand_id
1 'polypeptide(L)'
;MTVTLATASDNDGDGLSNDDEAALGTNPDVADSDGDGIGDLHEVGGNVSSPVDTDRDGTIDALDEDDDNDSIPTRLENYNGGLPTDDDTDRDGTPDYLDPDDDNDGIPTAQEGPAGGDQSAARDTNGDGRPDY
;
A
#
# COMPACT_ATOMS: atom_id res chain seq x y z
N MET A 1 6.35 40.38 -16.81
CA MET A 1 7.25 39.30 -17.23
C MET A 1 7.01 38.17 -16.25
N THR A 2 6.04 37.30 -16.53
CA THR A 2 5.80 36.10 -15.72
C THR A 2 6.74 35.04 -16.27
N VAL A 3 7.66 34.57 -15.43
CA VAL A 3 8.49 33.41 -15.74
C VAL A 3 7.54 32.22 -15.78
N THR A 4 7.29 31.69 -16.98
CA THR A 4 6.70 30.36 -17.13
C THR A 4 7.70 29.39 -16.51
N LEU A 5 7.39 28.86 -15.32
CA LEU A 5 7.99 27.64 -14.84
C LEU A 5 7.71 26.62 -15.97
N ALA A 6 8.76 26.14 -16.64
CA ALA A 6 8.60 24.91 -17.37
C ALA A 6 8.22 23.90 -16.30
N THR A 7 6.96 23.43 -16.29
CA THR A 7 6.63 22.22 -15.58
C THR A 7 7.62 21.19 -16.07
N ALA A 8 8.34 20.52 -15.17
CA ALA A 8 9.13 19.36 -15.55
C ALA A 8 8.21 18.40 -16.34
N SER A 9 8.77 17.64 -17.28
CA SER A 9 7.97 16.66 -18.02
C SER A 9 7.34 15.71 -17.02
N ASP A 10 6.09 15.36 -17.26
CA ASP A 10 5.26 14.44 -16.48
C ASP A 10 4.48 13.67 -17.54
N ASN A 11 4.93 12.46 -17.82
CA ASN A 11 4.62 11.75 -19.06
C ASN A 11 3.33 10.93 -18.95
N ASP A 12 3.04 10.36 -17.79
CA ASP A 12 1.81 9.63 -17.48
C ASP A 12 0.74 10.51 -16.80
N GLY A 13 1.12 11.69 -16.29
CA GLY A 13 0.21 12.65 -15.70
C GLY A 13 -0.20 12.32 -14.28
N ASP A 14 0.59 11.54 -13.53
CA ASP A 14 0.31 11.15 -12.15
C ASP A 14 0.59 12.30 -11.16
N GLY A 15 1.44 13.25 -11.55
CA GLY A 15 1.82 14.45 -10.81
C GLY A 15 3.23 14.43 -10.21
N LEU A 16 3.97 13.34 -10.34
CA LEU A 16 5.43 13.31 -10.25
C LEU A 16 6.04 13.83 -11.55
N SER A 17 7.30 14.26 -11.49
CA SER A 17 8.01 14.65 -12.70
C SER A 17 8.95 13.54 -13.15
N ASN A 18 9.19 13.42 -14.45
CA ASN A 18 10.11 12.42 -15.01
C ASN A 18 11.51 12.45 -14.36
N ASP A 19 11.95 13.62 -13.86
CA ASP A 19 13.23 13.76 -13.16
C ASP A 19 13.16 13.21 -11.72
N ASP A 20 12.04 13.40 -11.03
CA ASP A 20 11.79 12.84 -9.70
C ASP A 20 11.59 11.32 -9.79
N GLU A 21 10.80 10.84 -10.74
CA GLU A 21 10.59 9.42 -10.99
C GLU A 21 11.88 8.70 -11.33
N ALA A 22 12.70 9.28 -12.22
CA ALA A 22 14.02 8.73 -12.53
C ALA A 22 14.98 8.72 -11.32
N ALA A 23 14.80 9.61 -10.34
CA ALA A 23 15.59 9.65 -9.12
C ALA A 23 15.12 8.62 -8.08
N LEU A 24 13.81 8.34 -8.04
CA LEU A 24 13.17 7.37 -7.16
C LEU A 24 13.28 5.93 -7.69
N GLY A 25 13.36 5.77 -9.01
CA GLY A 25 13.39 4.47 -9.68
C GLY A 25 12.04 4.03 -10.24
N THR A 26 10.99 4.82 -10.05
CA THR A 26 9.68 4.64 -10.68
C THR A 26 9.74 4.91 -12.19
N ASN A 27 8.68 4.59 -12.91
CA ASN A 27 8.64 4.60 -14.37
C ASN A 27 7.90 5.83 -14.93
N PRO A 28 8.60 6.77 -15.59
CA PRO A 28 8.00 8.00 -16.13
C PRO A 28 6.80 7.84 -17.06
N ASP A 29 6.59 6.65 -17.62
CA ASP A 29 5.50 6.40 -18.56
C ASP A 29 4.34 5.59 -17.94
N VAL A 30 4.36 5.33 -16.63
CA VAL A 30 3.39 4.49 -15.90
C VAL A 30 3.13 5.04 -14.49
N ALA A 31 1.90 5.51 -14.27
CA ALA A 31 1.46 6.18 -13.04
C ALA A 31 1.37 5.28 -11.77
N ASP A 32 1.74 4.02 -11.89
CA ASP A 32 1.60 2.93 -10.91
C ASP A 32 2.67 1.88 -11.29
N SER A 33 3.85 2.03 -10.70
CA SER A 33 5.09 1.42 -11.17
C SER A 33 5.22 -0.06 -10.81
N ASP A 34 4.75 -0.48 -9.63
CA ASP A 34 4.65 -1.90 -9.21
C ASP A 34 3.35 -2.57 -9.70
N GLY A 35 2.32 -1.78 -10.02
CA GLY A 35 1.05 -2.29 -10.56
C GLY A 35 0.12 -2.85 -9.49
N ASP A 36 0.22 -2.39 -8.26
CA ASP A 36 -0.59 -2.89 -7.14
C ASP A 36 -1.98 -2.23 -7.03
N GLY A 37 -2.19 -1.13 -7.78
CA GLY A 37 -3.45 -0.39 -7.85
C GLY A 37 -3.48 0.90 -7.02
N ILE A 38 -2.40 1.24 -6.32
CA ILE A 38 -2.08 2.56 -5.81
C ILE A 38 -1.14 3.23 -6.84
N GLY A 39 -0.97 4.55 -6.79
CA GLY A 39 -0.20 5.26 -7.82
C GLY A 39 0.99 5.95 -7.22
N ASP A 40 2.08 6.05 -7.97
CA ASP A 40 3.40 6.46 -7.49
C ASP A 40 3.36 7.76 -6.66
N LEU A 41 2.63 8.79 -7.10
CA LEU A 41 2.47 10.03 -6.33
C LEU A 41 1.90 9.80 -4.90
N HIS A 42 0.98 8.85 -4.74
CA HIS A 42 0.39 8.51 -3.44
C HIS A 42 1.45 7.89 -2.52
N GLU A 43 2.17 6.89 -3.02
CA GLU A 43 3.13 6.07 -2.26
C GLU A 43 4.46 6.78 -2.02
N VAL A 44 4.93 7.58 -2.97
CA VAL A 44 6.08 8.49 -2.73
C VAL A 44 5.72 9.52 -1.64
N GLY A 45 4.44 9.84 -1.50
CA GLY A 45 3.92 10.74 -0.49
C GLY A 45 4.34 12.20 -0.69
N GLY A 46 4.27 12.99 0.39
CA GLY A 46 4.43 14.45 0.32
C GLY A 46 5.88 14.95 0.13
N ASN A 47 6.87 14.06 0.11
CA ASN A 47 8.28 14.45 0.07
C ASN A 47 9.14 13.46 -0.73
N VAL A 48 9.41 13.78 -1.99
CA VAL A 48 10.28 13.02 -2.91
C VAL A 48 11.71 12.77 -2.38
N SER A 49 12.19 13.55 -1.40
CA SER A 49 13.51 13.30 -0.77
C SER A 49 13.46 12.33 0.41
N SER A 50 12.27 11.86 0.76
CA SER A 50 11.99 10.89 1.82
C SER A 50 10.70 10.15 1.45
N PRO A 51 10.73 9.35 0.36
CA PRO A 51 9.58 8.53 -0.04
C PRO A 51 9.15 7.60 1.09
N VAL A 52 7.91 7.12 1.04
CA VAL A 52 7.40 6.13 1.98
C VAL A 52 8.07 4.78 1.70
N ASP A 53 8.30 4.05 2.79
CA ASP A 53 8.96 2.73 2.87
C ASP A 53 8.41 2.14 4.18
N THR A 54 7.24 1.52 4.06
CA THR A 54 6.38 1.15 5.19
C THR A 54 7.04 0.08 6.06
N ASP A 55 7.50 -1.00 5.43
CA ASP A 55 8.14 -2.13 6.10
C ASP A 55 9.64 -1.93 6.42
N ARG A 56 10.29 -0.96 5.75
CA ARG A 56 11.72 -0.62 5.88
C ARG A 56 12.68 -1.67 5.35
N ASP A 57 12.32 -2.39 4.29
CA ASP A 57 13.26 -3.27 3.59
C ASP A 57 14.23 -2.53 2.66
N GLY A 58 13.92 -1.28 2.33
CA GLY A 58 14.71 -0.39 1.47
C GLY A 58 14.22 -0.29 0.03
N THR A 59 13.12 -0.94 -0.30
CA THR A 59 12.23 -0.65 -1.43
C THR A 59 11.23 0.42 -0.96
N ILE A 60 10.82 1.32 -1.84
CA ILE A 60 9.78 2.31 -1.48
C ILE A 60 8.44 1.73 -1.87
N ASP A 61 7.37 2.12 -1.19
CA ASP A 61 6.01 1.60 -1.44
C ASP A 61 5.66 1.64 -2.95
N ALA A 62 5.99 2.74 -3.65
CA ALA A 62 5.79 2.90 -5.12
C ALA A 62 6.59 1.94 -6.04
N LEU A 63 7.34 1.00 -5.47
CA LEU A 63 8.14 -0.01 -6.15
C LEU A 63 8.00 -1.39 -5.48
N ASP A 64 7.15 -1.52 -4.45
CA ASP A 64 6.91 -2.73 -3.70
C ASP A 64 5.51 -3.27 -4.04
N GLU A 65 5.35 -4.59 -4.13
CA GLU A 65 4.03 -5.19 -4.37
C GLU A 65 3.35 -5.63 -3.05
N ASP A 66 4.04 -5.51 -1.92
CA ASP A 66 3.71 -6.02 -0.58
C ASP A 66 4.26 -5.03 0.48
N ASP A 67 3.61 -3.87 0.60
CA ASP A 67 4.13 -2.66 1.28
C ASP A 67 4.47 -2.85 2.76
N ASP A 68 3.76 -3.76 3.45
CA ASP A 68 3.98 -4.07 4.86
C ASP A 68 4.74 -5.39 5.07
N ASN A 69 5.03 -6.10 3.98
CA ASN A 69 5.75 -7.35 3.88
C ASN A 69 5.15 -8.47 4.74
N ASP A 70 3.82 -8.51 4.83
CA ASP A 70 3.09 -9.54 5.57
C ASP A 70 2.96 -10.86 4.77
N SER A 71 3.30 -10.86 3.47
CA SER A 71 3.16 -11.95 2.47
C SER A 71 1.84 -11.96 1.68
N ILE A 72 1.01 -10.94 1.81
CA ILE A 72 -0.16 -10.67 1.00
C ILE A 72 0.15 -9.44 0.13
N PRO A 73 0.16 -9.59 -1.21
CA PRO A 73 0.39 -8.44 -2.07
C PRO A 73 -0.72 -7.39 -1.92
N THR A 74 -0.36 -6.11 -1.83
CA THR A 74 -1.25 -4.93 -1.67
C THR A 74 -2.49 -5.00 -2.56
N ARG A 75 -2.32 -5.39 -3.83
CA ARG A 75 -3.43 -5.55 -4.79
C ARG A 75 -4.52 -6.56 -4.39
N LEU A 76 -4.23 -7.46 -3.44
CA LEU A 76 -5.17 -8.45 -2.90
C LEU A 76 -5.88 -7.98 -1.63
N GLU A 77 -5.48 -6.83 -1.10
CA GLU A 77 -5.96 -6.26 0.17
C GLU A 77 -7.07 -5.22 -0.02
N ASN A 78 -7.60 -5.14 -1.24
CA ASN A 78 -8.79 -4.38 -1.57
C ASN A 78 -10.03 -5.28 -1.45
N TYR A 79 -10.64 -5.30 -0.27
CA TYR A 79 -11.74 -6.20 0.08
C TYR A 79 -13.09 -5.67 -0.37
N ASN A 80 -13.25 -4.34 -0.42
CA ASN A 80 -14.52 -3.69 -0.69
C ASN A 80 -14.76 -3.44 -2.20
N GLY A 81 -13.75 -3.66 -3.05
CA GLY A 81 -13.78 -3.44 -4.51
C GLY A 81 -13.61 -1.98 -4.93
N GLY A 82 -13.11 -1.14 -4.01
CA GLY A 82 -12.76 0.26 -4.13
C GLY A 82 -11.27 0.43 -4.41
N LEU A 83 -10.55 1.12 -3.55
CA LEU A 83 -9.09 1.30 -3.63
C LEU A 83 -8.48 0.72 -2.34
N PRO A 84 -7.30 0.07 -2.38
CA PRO A 84 -6.64 -0.40 -1.14
C PRO A 84 -6.55 0.69 -0.05
N THR A 85 -6.38 1.95 -0.47
CA THR A 85 -6.31 3.14 0.40
C THR A 85 -7.56 3.45 1.25
N ASP A 86 -8.70 2.78 1.03
CA ASP A 86 -9.96 3.05 1.75
C ASP A 86 -10.43 1.92 2.69
N ASP A 87 -9.69 0.81 2.73
CA ASP A 87 -9.88 -0.29 3.69
C ASP A 87 -9.01 -0.02 4.95
N ASP A 88 -9.64 -0.13 6.12
CA ASP A 88 -9.08 0.13 7.47
C ASP A 88 -9.98 -0.62 8.47
N THR A 89 -9.64 -1.89 8.70
CA THR A 89 -10.48 -2.89 9.34
C THR A 89 -10.62 -2.63 10.84
N ASP A 90 -9.52 -2.34 11.53
CA ASP A 90 -9.53 -2.06 12.97
C ASP A 90 -9.84 -0.59 13.32
N ARG A 91 -9.75 0.32 12.33
CA ARG A 91 -10.00 1.77 12.44
C ARG A 91 -8.97 2.52 13.27
N ASP A 92 -7.72 2.10 13.24
CA ASP A 92 -6.62 2.82 13.87
C ASP A 92 -6.06 3.96 13.00
N GLY A 93 -6.42 3.96 11.71
CA GLY A 93 -6.05 4.97 10.71
C GLY A 93 -4.86 4.57 9.83
N THR A 94 -4.34 3.36 9.99
CA THR A 94 -3.45 2.67 9.04
C THR A 94 -4.33 1.86 8.09
N PRO A 95 -4.27 2.10 6.77
CA PRO A 95 -4.99 1.25 5.83
C PRO A 95 -4.51 -0.20 5.88
N ASP A 96 -5.39 -1.15 5.57
CA ASP A 96 -5.11 -2.60 5.68
C ASP A 96 -3.83 -3.00 4.92
N TYR A 97 -3.61 -2.49 3.70
CA TYR A 97 -2.38 -2.79 2.93
C TYR A 97 -1.06 -2.27 3.53
N LEU A 98 -1.12 -1.49 4.60
CA LEU A 98 0.03 -0.99 5.35
C LEU A 98 0.08 -1.55 6.80
N ASP A 99 -0.81 -2.47 7.15
CA ASP A 99 -0.94 -3.05 8.48
C ASP A 99 -0.88 -4.59 8.46
N PRO A 100 0.19 -5.22 8.98
CA PRO A 100 0.36 -6.67 8.91
C PRO A 100 -0.57 -7.49 9.83
N ASP A 101 -1.49 -6.82 10.53
CA ASP A 101 -2.51 -7.37 11.44
C ASP A 101 -3.78 -6.49 11.33
N ASP A 102 -4.47 -6.55 10.17
CA ASP A 102 -5.57 -5.65 9.74
C ASP A 102 -6.66 -5.42 10.80
N ASP A 103 -6.95 -6.43 11.64
CA ASP A 103 -7.97 -6.37 12.68
C ASP A 103 -7.40 -6.21 14.11
N ASN A 104 -6.07 -6.16 14.22
CA ASN A 104 -5.26 -5.99 15.42
C ASN A 104 -5.60 -6.99 16.54
N ASP A 105 -5.91 -8.23 16.17
CA ASP A 105 -6.23 -9.32 17.11
C ASP A 105 -4.99 -10.11 17.59
N GLY A 106 -3.84 -9.89 16.94
CA GLY A 106 -2.55 -10.54 17.23
C GLY A 106 -2.24 -11.76 16.37
N ILE A 107 -3.06 -12.09 15.38
CA ILE A 107 -2.82 -13.08 14.33
C ILE A 107 -2.50 -12.33 13.03
N PRO A 108 -1.30 -12.48 12.44
CA PRO A 108 -0.96 -11.77 11.21
C PRO A 108 -1.93 -12.07 10.05
N THR A 109 -2.23 -11.08 9.22
CA THR A 109 -3.21 -11.15 8.13
C THR A 109 -2.93 -12.33 7.18
N ALA A 110 -1.67 -12.56 6.81
CA ALA A 110 -1.26 -13.75 6.05
C ALA A 110 -1.65 -15.12 6.63
N GLN A 111 -1.95 -15.23 7.93
CA GLN A 111 -2.44 -16.46 8.57
C GLN A 111 -3.96 -16.59 8.55
N GLU A 112 -4.68 -15.50 8.31
CA GLU A 112 -6.14 -15.44 8.25
C GLU A 112 -6.65 -15.42 6.80
N GLY A 113 -5.81 -14.92 5.90
CA GLY A 113 -6.07 -14.71 4.49
C GLY A 113 -6.30 -13.24 4.16
N PRO A 114 -6.33 -12.90 2.86
CA PRO A 114 -6.45 -11.53 2.35
C PRO A 114 -7.88 -11.03 2.48
N ALA A 115 -8.42 -10.97 3.69
CA ALA A 115 -9.70 -10.35 3.99
C ALA A 115 -9.70 -9.80 5.42
N GLY A 116 -8.50 -9.56 5.98
CA GLY A 116 -8.29 -8.99 7.31
C GLY A 116 -9.26 -9.51 8.34
N GLY A 117 -9.27 -10.83 8.56
CA GLY A 117 -10.12 -11.54 9.52
C GLY A 117 -11.43 -10.82 9.87
N ASP A 118 -12.55 -11.13 9.19
CA ASP A 118 -13.89 -10.64 9.58
C ASP A 118 -13.97 -10.54 11.13
N GLN A 119 -14.25 -9.35 11.69
CA GLN A 119 -14.20 -8.98 13.13
C GLN A 119 -15.03 -9.89 14.08
N SER A 120 -15.52 -11.02 13.58
CA SER A 120 -16.23 -12.09 14.25
C SER A 120 -15.65 -13.52 14.01
N ALA A 121 -14.57 -13.69 13.24
CA ALA A 121 -14.08 -14.95 12.70
C ALA A 121 -12.88 -15.57 13.44
N ALA A 122 -12.15 -14.83 14.27
CA ALA A 122 -10.98 -15.34 15.00
C ALA A 122 -11.29 -15.97 16.38
N ARG A 123 -12.55 -16.34 16.68
CA ARG A 123 -12.79 -17.16 17.87
C ARG A 123 -12.39 -18.60 17.58
N ASP A 124 -11.13 -18.95 17.82
CA ASP A 124 -10.70 -20.34 18.01
C ASP A 124 -10.56 -20.59 19.52
N THR A 125 -11.67 -20.92 20.18
CA THR A 125 -11.70 -21.21 21.63
C THR A 125 -10.83 -22.42 21.96
N ASN A 126 -10.47 -23.27 21.00
CA ASN A 126 -9.86 -24.57 21.26
C ASN A 126 -8.41 -24.75 20.75
N GLY A 127 -7.89 -23.82 19.94
CA GLY A 127 -6.50 -23.76 19.48
C GLY A 127 -6.13 -24.83 18.45
N ASP A 128 -7.07 -25.28 17.62
CA ASP A 128 -6.84 -26.28 16.57
C ASP A 128 -6.61 -25.69 15.18
N GLY A 129 -6.56 -24.35 15.07
CA GLY A 129 -6.38 -23.66 13.80
C GLY A 129 -7.64 -23.71 12.92
N ARG A 130 -8.81 -23.96 13.52
CA ARG A 130 -10.13 -23.79 12.90
C ARG A 130 -11.00 -22.91 13.81
N PRO A 131 -11.69 -21.90 13.26
CA PRO A 131 -12.63 -21.09 14.05
C PRO A 131 -13.79 -21.92 14.64
N ASP A 132 -14.39 -21.41 15.73
CA ASP A 132 -15.40 -22.06 16.60
C ASP A 132 -16.79 -22.35 15.98
N TYR A 133 -16.96 -22.29 14.66
CA TYR A 133 -18.28 -22.51 14.04
C TYR A 133 -18.66 -23.97 13.78
#